data_AF-A0A640S3I6-F1
#
_entry.id   AF-A0A640S3I6-F1
#
_cell.length_a   1.000
_cell.length_b   1.000
_cell.length_c   1.000
_cell.angle_alpha   90.00
_cell.angle_beta   90.00
_cell.angle_gamma   90.00
#
_symmetry.space_group_name_H-M   'P 1'
#
loop_
_entity.id
_entity.type
_entity.pdbx_description
1 polymer ?
#
loop_
_entity_poly.entity_id
_entity_poly.type
_entity_poly.pdbx_seq_one_letter_code
_entity_poly.pdbx_strand_id
1 'polypeptide(L)' 'MAKQSKITKNGRRRATAARGELSCGPRDASTTRVRNRDSVDGHPRGYLRAFGLSRGRLREQAHAGHQPGVRKASW' A
#
# COMPACT_ATOMS: atom_id res chain seq x y z
N MET A 1 -23.06 17.69 -32.19
CA MET A 1 -23.28 16.42 -31.45
C MET A 1 -22.35 15.27 -31.88
N ALA A 2 -21.97 15.12 -33.16
CA ALA A 2 -21.13 14.00 -33.64
C ALA A 2 -19.63 14.03 -33.23
N LYS A 3 -19.08 15.19 -32.81
CA LYS A 3 -17.68 15.30 -32.35
C LYS A 3 -17.50 14.71 -30.94
N GLN A 4 -18.39 15.00 -30.00
CA GLN A 4 -18.34 14.42 -28.64
C GLN A 4 -18.38 12.89 -28.66
N SER A 5 -19.23 12.27 -29.50
CA SER A 5 -19.35 10.81 -29.56
C SER A 5 -18.10 10.11 -30.12
N LYS A 6 -17.37 10.74 -31.04
CA LYS A 6 -16.08 10.24 -31.53
C LYS A 6 -14.98 10.33 -30.47
N ILE A 7 -14.96 11.42 -29.69
CA ILE A 7 -14.01 11.61 -28.59
C ILE A 7 -14.21 10.55 -27.51
N THR A 8 -15.46 10.30 -27.10
CA THR A 8 -15.78 9.26 -26.10
C THR A 8 -15.46 7.85 -26.59
N LYS A 9 -15.74 7.55 -27.87
CA LYS A 9 -15.40 6.26 -28.50
C LYS A 9 -13.90 6.02 -28.56
N ASN A 10 -13.11 7.04 -28.92
CA ASN A 10 -11.65 6.95 -28.93
C ASN A 10 -11.06 6.82 -27.53
N GLY A 11 -11.62 7.52 -26.53
CA GLY A 11 -11.23 7.38 -25.13
C GLY A 11 -11.46 5.96 -24.60
N ARG A 12 -12.62 5.35 -24.90
CA ARG A 12 -12.90 3.95 -24.56
C ARG A 12 -11.91 2.99 -25.18
N ARG A 13 -11.60 3.14 -26.48
CA ARG A 13 -10.62 2.29 -27.18
C ARG A 13 -9.23 2.36 -26.54
N ARG A 14 -8.74 3.57 -26.22
CA ARG A 14 -7.46 3.75 -25.52
C ARG A 14 -7.45 3.11 -24.14
N ALA A 15 -8.54 3.26 -23.38
CA ALA A 15 -8.67 2.62 -22.07
C ALA A 15 -8.67 1.08 -22.15
N THR A 16 -9.23 0.52 -23.23
CA THR A 16 -9.25 -0.94 -23.45
C THR A 16 -7.85 -1.45 -23.81
N ALA A 17 -7.13 -0.75 -24.68
CA ALA A 17 -5.75 -1.07 -25.05
C ALA A 17 -4.81 -1.00 -23.83
N ALA A 18 -4.87 0.10 -23.06
CA ALA A 18 -4.06 0.26 -21.86
C ALA A 18 -4.34 -0.84 -20.80
N ARG A 19 -5.59 -1.29 -20.65
CA ARG A 19 -5.91 -2.42 -19.76
C ARG A 19 -5.30 -3.74 -20.24
N GLY A 20 -5.23 -3.95 -21.55
CA GLY A 20 -4.58 -5.12 -22.15
C GLY A 20 -3.09 -5.15 -21.82
N GLU A 21 -2.40 -4.03 -22.05
CA GLU A 21 -0.97 -3.86 -21.74
C GLU A 21 -0.68 -4.08 -20.25
N LEU A 22 -1.49 -3.50 -19.35
CA LEU A 22 -1.35 -3.69 -17.89
C LEU A 22 -1.59 -5.14 -17.44
N SER A 23 -2.39 -5.91 -18.18
CA SER A 23 -2.71 -7.31 -17.82
C SER A 23 -1.65 -8.30 -18.28
N CYS A 24 -0.86 -7.96 -19.31
CA CYS A 24 0.20 -8.82 -19.84
C CYS A 24 1.51 -8.77 -19.01
N GLY A 25 1.63 -7.84 -18.06
CA GLY A 25 2.83 -7.71 -17.22
C GLY A 25 2.98 -8.81 -16.17
N PRO A 26 4.16 -8.90 -15.52
CA PRO A 26 4.39 -9.83 -14.41
C PRO A 26 3.39 -9.61 -13.27
N ARG A 27 2.92 -10.70 -12.65
CA ARG A 27 1.90 -10.66 -11.57
C ARG A 27 2.31 -9.76 -10.40
N ASP A 28 3.60 -9.75 -10.07
CA ASP A 28 4.16 -9.01 -8.93
C ASP A 28 4.48 -7.54 -9.25
N ALA A 29 4.35 -7.13 -10.53
CA ALA A 29 4.46 -5.72 -10.90
C ALA A 29 3.30 -4.86 -10.39
N SER A 30 2.20 -5.49 -9.96
CA SER A 30 1.03 -4.79 -9.43
C SER A 30 1.29 -4.22 -8.02
N THR A 31 1.29 -2.89 -7.92
CA THR A 31 1.42 -2.16 -6.63
C THR A 31 0.34 -2.53 -5.62
N THR A 32 -0.83 -2.98 -6.07
CA THR A 32 -1.93 -3.45 -5.22
C THR A 32 -1.55 -4.69 -4.40
N ARG A 33 -0.55 -5.47 -4.83
CA ARG A 33 -0.09 -6.68 -4.13
C ARG A 33 0.91 -6.39 -3.01
N VAL A 34 1.50 -5.20 -2.98
CA VAL A 34 2.46 -4.80 -1.94
C VAL A 34 1.73 -4.70 -0.60
N ARG A 35 2.22 -5.44 0.39
CA ARG A 35 1.70 -5.41 1.76
C ARG A 35 2.80 -4.96 2.72
N ASN A 36 2.46 -4.04 3.60
CA ASN A 36 3.34 -3.66 4.68
C ASN A 36 3.43 -4.79 5.70
N ARG A 37 4.65 -5.16 6.06
CA ARG A 37 4.96 -6.18 7.05
C ARG A 37 5.90 -5.59 8.10
N ASP A 38 5.90 -6.19 9.28
CA ASP A 38 6.91 -5.87 10.30
C ASP A 38 8.32 -5.99 9.69
N SER A 39 9.14 -4.96 9.87
CA SER A 39 10.46 -4.87 9.24
C SER A 39 11.48 -5.86 9.79
N VAL A 40 11.22 -6.48 10.95
CA VAL A 40 12.15 -7.42 11.59
C VAL A 40 11.63 -8.86 11.50
N ASP A 41 10.36 -9.08 11.85
CA ASP A 41 9.78 -10.44 11.89
C ASP A 41 8.91 -10.78 10.67
N GLY A 42 8.54 -9.79 9.85
CA GLY A 42 7.65 -10.00 8.71
C GLY A 42 6.18 -10.23 9.06
N HIS A 43 5.75 -9.94 10.30
CA HIS A 43 4.36 -10.08 10.73
C HIS A 43 3.39 -9.33 9.78
N PRO A 44 2.38 -10.02 9.21
CA PRO A 44 1.53 -9.44 8.17
C PRO A 44 0.38 -8.57 8.70
N ARG A 45 0.10 -8.60 10.01
CA ARG A 45 -1.03 -7.90 10.63
C ARG A 45 -0.57 -6.98 11.75
N GLY A 46 -1.38 -5.95 12.01
CA GLY A 46 -1.10 -4.99 13.09
C GLY A 46 0.12 -4.10 12.82
N TYR A 47 0.38 -3.79 11.55
CA TYR A 47 1.48 -2.92 11.12
C TYR A 47 1.17 -1.45 11.40
N LEU A 48 2.05 -0.78 12.15
CA LEU A 48 1.97 0.64 12.47
C LEU A 48 2.88 1.42 11.52
N ARG A 49 2.27 2.17 10.59
CA ARG A 49 2.99 2.87 9.50
C ARG A 49 4.03 3.87 9.99
N ALA A 50 3.78 4.53 11.12
CA ALA A 50 4.71 5.50 11.69
C ALA A 50 6.03 4.87 12.18
N PHE A 51 5.97 3.60 12.61
CA PHE A 51 7.12 2.92 13.23
C PHE A 51 7.71 1.81 12.36
N GLY A 52 7.00 1.33 11.33
CA GLY A 52 7.47 0.23 10.49
C GLY A 52 7.43 -1.14 11.17
N LEU A 53 6.71 -1.25 12.29
CA LEU A 53 6.68 -2.41 13.18
C LEU A 53 5.25 -2.88 13.43
N SER A 54 5.13 -4.14 13.87
CA SER A 54 3.92 -4.71 14.41
C SER A 54 3.60 -4.17 15.80
N ARG A 55 2.32 -4.21 16.18
CA ARG A 55 1.83 -3.72 17.47
C ARG A 55 2.51 -4.36 18.71
N GLY A 56 2.82 -5.65 18.65
CA GLY A 56 3.41 -6.38 19.78
C GLY A 56 4.86 -5.97 20.00
N ARG A 57 5.64 -5.99 18.91
CA ARG A 57 7.03 -5.56 18.91
C ARG A 57 7.19 -4.08 19.23
N LEU A 58 6.31 -3.21 18.72
CA LEU A 58 6.33 -1.80 19.11
C LEU A 58 6.18 -1.65 20.63
N ARG A 59 5.28 -2.42 21.24
CA ARG A 59 5.06 -2.39 22.69
C ARG A 59 6.29 -2.87 23.45
N GLU A 60 6.90 -3.97 23.04
CA GLU A 60 8.14 -4.48 23.64
C GLU A 60 9.29 -3.46 23.55
N GLN A 61 9.50 -2.88 22.36
CA GLN A 61 10.54 -1.86 22.15
C GLN A 61 10.27 -0.56 22.91
N ALA A 62 9.00 -0.14 22.99
CA ALA A 62 8.62 1.03 23.77
C ALA A 62 8.82 0.81 25.28
N HIS A 63 8.54 -0.40 25.79
CA HIS A 63 8.83 -0.76 27.18
C HIS A 63 10.34 -0.87 27.46
N ALA A 64 11.12 -1.33 26.48
CA ALA A 64 12.57 -1.39 26.55
C ALA A 64 13.26 -0.04 26.29
N GLY A 65 12.52 1.03 25.95
CA GLY A 65 13.07 2.37 25.73
C GLY A 65 13.76 2.59 24.38
N HIS A 66 13.64 1.66 23.43
CA HIS A 66 14.25 1.79 22.10
C HIS A 66 13.51 2.76 21.17
N GLN A 67 12.27 3.11 21.50
CA GLN A 67 11.43 4.00 20.68
C GLN A 67 11.46 5.44 21.22
N PRO A 68 12.17 6.37 20.57
CA PRO A 68 12.30 7.73 21.04
C PRO A 68 10.94 8.45 21.00
N GLY A 69 10.61 9.18 22.06
CA GLY A 69 9.38 9.97 22.15
C GLY A 69 8.10 9.17 22.46
N VAL A 70 8.16 7.83 22.54
CA VAL A 70 7.01 7.01 22.91
C VAL A 70 6.94 6.88 24.43
N ARG A 71 5.85 7.38 25.04
CA ARG A 71 5.57 7.23 26.48
C ARG A 71 4.17 6.63 26.67
N LYS A 72 3.93 6.03 27.84
CA LYS A 72 2.58 5.60 28.21
C LYS A 72 1.69 6.84 28.29
N ALA A 73 0.55 6.81 27.62
CA ALA A 73 -0.41 7.89 27.72
C ALA A 73 -1.12 7.83 29.08
N SER A 74 -1.27 8.99 29.72
CA SER A 74 -2.03 9.19 30.94
C SER A 74 -2.89 10.41 30.72
N TRP A 75 -4.19 10.19 30.55
CA TRP A 75 -5.23 11.21 30.58
C TRP A 75 -6.19 10.84 31.71
#